data_AF-A0A2G6D1G4-F1
#
_entry.id   AF-A0A2G6D1G4-F1
#
_cell.length_a   1.000
_cell.length_b   1.000
_cell.length_c   1.000
_cell.angle_alpha   90.00
_cell.angle_beta   90.00
_cell.angle_gamma   90.00
#
_symmetry.space_group_name_H-M   'P 1'
#
loop_
_entity.id
_entity.type
_entity.pdbx_description
1 polymer ?
#
loop_
_entity_poly.entity_id
_entity_poly.type
_entity_poly.pdbx_seq_one_letter_code
_entity_poly.pdbx_strand_id
1 'polypeptide(L)'
;MKNKKLKKIVAGNIRTACKKNNVNSVELCKRSGKSPSSIARLMQAEAEPRLDMIEAVAGALDIDPWILFSDRMTEAMLTEERLPELARNFSKCSPDLKDSIMTYVAQMVELDKLRKKS
;
A
#
# COMPACT_ATOMS: atom_id res chain seq x y z
N MET A 1 -13.78 16.07 8.41
CA MET A 1 -13.70 15.54 7.02
C MET A 1 -12.43 14.72 6.73
N LYS A 2 -11.24 15.06 7.27
CA LYS A 2 -9.97 14.35 7.00
C LYS A 2 -9.98 12.84 7.37
N ASN A 3 -10.52 12.45 8.52
CA ASN A 3 -10.55 11.03 8.96
C ASN A 3 -11.39 10.12 8.05
N LYS A 4 -12.47 10.63 7.44
CA LYS A 4 -13.30 9.85 6.51
C LYS A 4 -12.55 9.50 5.22
N LYS A 5 -11.57 10.32 4.82
CA LYS A 5 -10.68 10.03 3.69
C LYS A 5 -9.69 8.92 4.04
N LEU A 6 -9.03 9.01 5.20
CA LEU A 6 -8.03 8.03 5.63
C LEU A 6 -8.61 6.62 5.78
N LYS A 7 -9.79 6.49 6.40
CA LYS A 7 -10.48 5.19 6.53
C LYS A 7 -10.74 4.54 5.16
N LYS A 8 -11.13 5.33 4.16
CA LYS A 8 -11.38 4.84 2.80
C LYS A 8 -10.09 4.40 2.10
N ILE A 9 -9.00 5.14 2.29
CA ILE A 9 -7.68 4.78 1.75
C ILE A 9 -7.25 3.43 2.30
N VAL A 10 -7.22 3.29 3.63
CA VAL A 10 -6.80 2.06 4.30
C VAL A 10 -7.69 0.88 3.91
N ALA A 11 -9.01 1.05 3.95
CA ALA A 11 -9.97 0.04 3.56
C ALA A 11 -9.82 -0.40 2.09
N GLY A 12 -9.52 0.54 1.19
CA GLY A 12 -9.22 0.26 -0.22
C GLY A 12 -7.92 -0.53 -0.37
N ASN A 13 -6.86 -0.08 0.30
CA ASN A 13 -5.54 -0.68 0.23
C ASN A 13 -5.51 -2.10 0.78
N ILE A 14 -6.20 -2.36 1.91
CA ILE A 14 -6.36 -3.72 2.45
C ILE A 14 -7.05 -4.64 1.42
N ARG A 15 -8.13 -4.17 0.77
CA ARG A 15 -8.83 -4.97 -0.26
C ARG A 15 -7.92 -5.28 -1.45
N THR A 16 -7.16 -4.29 -1.93
CA THR A 16 -6.21 -4.48 -3.03
C THR A 16 -5.10 -5.46 -2.63
N ALA A 17 -4.56 -5.35 -1.42
CA ALA A 17 -3.53 -6.26 -0.91
C ALA A 17 -4.05 -7.70 -0.74
N CYS A 18 -5.26 -7.87 -0.20
CA CYS A 18 -5.93 -9.17 -0.12
C CYS A 18 -6.09 -9.81 -1.51
N LYS A 19 -6.55 -9.04 -2.50
CA LYS A 19 -6.71 -9.51 -3.87
C LYS A 19 -5.37 -9.93 -4.48
N LYS A 20 -4.33 -9.11 -4.30
CA LYS A 20 -2.99 -9.37 -4.83
C LYS A 20 -2.36 -10.63 -4.23
N ASN A 21 -2.56 -10.85 -2.93
CA ASN A 21 -1.96 -11.97 -2.20
C ASN A 21 -2.87 -13.21 -2.13
N ASN A 22 -4.00 -13.22 -2.86
CA ASN A 22 -5.01 -14.29 -2.85
C ASN A 22 -5.50 -14.65 -1.43
N VAL A 23 -5.61 -13.65 -0.55
CA VAL A 23 -6.09 -13.80 0.82
C VAL A 23 -7.56 -13.38 0.89
N ASN A 24 -8.45 -14.31 1.21
CA ASN A 24 -9.87 -14.00 1.45
C ASN A 24 -10.10 -13.51 2.89
N SER A 25 -11.29 -12.98 3.19
CA SER A 25 -11.61 -12.42 4.51
C SER A 25 -11.48 -13.41 5.66
N VAL A 26 -11.81 -14.69 5.44
CA VAL A 26 -11.70 -15.74 6.47
C VAL A 26 -10.23 -16.00 6.80
N GLU A 27 -9.40 -16.13 5.78
CA GLU A 27 -7.97 -16.32 5.92
C GLU A 27 -7.29 -15.10 6.55
N LEU A 28 -7.71 -13.89 6.17
CA LEU A 28 -7.23 -12.66 6.79
C LEU A 28 -7.53 -12.62 8.30
N CYS A 29 -8.74 -13.01 8.72
CA CYS A 29 -9.10 -13.08 10.13
C CYS A 29 -8.21 -14.09 10.88
N LYS A 30 -8.01 -15.27 10.30
CA LYS A 30 -7.18 -16.32 10.88
C LYS A 30 -5.72 -15.88 11.05
N ARG A 31 -5.13 -15.29 10.00
CA ARG A 31 -3.73 -14.83 10.02
C ARG A 31 -3.51 -13.62 10.92
N SER A 32 -4.44 -12.67 10.93
CA SER A 32 -4.33 -11.46 11.76
C SER A 32 -4.72 -11.68 13.22
N GLY A 33 -5.37 -12.80 13.55
CA GLY A 33 -5.92 -13.06 14.88
C GLY A 33 -7.05 -12.10 15.28
N LYS A 34 -7.64 -11.38 14.32
CA LYS A 34 -8.72 -10.40 14.55
C LYS A 34 -10.08 -11.01 14.21
N SER A 35 -11.13 -10.53 14.89
CA SER A 35 -12.48 -11.04 14.68
C SER A 35 -13.03 -10.68 13.30
N PRO A 36 -13.92 -11.51 12.70
CA PRO A 36 -14.57 -11.21 11.43
C PRO A 36 -15.28 -9.86 11.40
N SER A 37 -15.95 -9.49 12.50
CA SER A 37 -16.60 -8.17 12.62
C SER A 37 -15.60 -7.01 12.56
N SER A 38 -14.44 -7.14 13.22
CA SER A 38 -13.42 -6.08 13.22
C SER A 38 -12.82 -5.89 11.83
N ILE A 39 -12.51 -6.99 11.14
CA ILE A 39 -11.96 -6.97 9.77
C ILE A 39 -12.99 -6.40 8.79
N ALA A 40 -14.25 -6.83 8.87
CA ALA A 40 -15.32 -6.33 8.00
C ALA A 40 -15.50 -4.81 8.16
N ARG A 41 -15.62 -4.32 9.39
CA ARG A 41 -15.78 -2.88 9.67
C ARG A 41 -14.56 -2.07 9.22
N LEU A 42 -13.36 -2.61 9.34
CA LEU A 42 -12.15 -1.96 8.84
C LEU A 42 -12.18 -1.87 7.30
N MET A 43 -12.48 -2.97 6.60
CA MET A 43 -12.54 -3.03 5.14
C MET A 43 -13.71 -2.25 4.53
N GLN A 44 -14.73 -1.93 5.34
CA GLN A 44 -15.86 -1.07 4.96
C GLN A 44 -15.65 0.41 5.35
N ALA A 45 -14.49 0.76 5.91
CA ALA A 45 -14.18 2.11 6.40
C ALA A 45 -15.11 2.61 7.54
N GLU A 46 -15.69 1.68 8.30
CA GLU A 46 -16.59 1.93 9.43
C GLU A 46 -15.88 1.95 10.78
N ALA A 47 -14.67 1.42 10.85
CA ALA A 47 -13.78 1.49 12.01
C ALA A 47 -12.59 2.42 11.75
N GLU A 48 -12.10 3.09 12.79
CA GLU A 48 -10.82 3.82 12.71
C GLU A 48 -9.65 2.81 12.64
N PRO A 49 -8.63 3.06 11.79
CA PRO A 49 -7.47 2.20 11.65
C PRO A 49 -6.55 2.36 12.85
N ARG A 50 -6.77 1.55 13.89
CA ARG A 50 -5.88 1.51 15.05
C ARG A 50 -4.56 0.84 14.70
N LEU A 51 -3.46 1.29 15.31
CA LEU A 51 -2.12 0.77 15.03
C LEU A 51 -2.06 -0.76 15.20
N ASP A 52 -2.60 -1.28 16.30
CA ASP A 52 -2.66 -2.73 16.59
C ASP A 52 -3.41 -3.56 15.54
N MET A 53 -4.38 -2.93 14.87
CA MET A 53 -5.18 -3.54 13.82
C MET A 53 -4.42 -3.54 12.50
N ILE A 54 -3.73 -2.43 12.20
CA ILE A 54 -2.96 -2.25 10.98
C ILE A 54 -1.72 -3.13 10.96
N GLU A 55 -0.99 -3.23 12.07
CA GLU A 55 0.16 -4.14 12.20
C GLU A 55 -0.26 -5.60 11.99
N ALA A 56 -1.36 -6.03 12.62
CA ALA A 56 -1.88 -7.39 12.48
C ALA A 56 -2.32 -7.71 11.04
N VAL A 57 -2.98 -6.78 10.36
CA VAL A 57 -3.43 -6.95 8.97
C VAL A 57 -2.24 -6.91 8.01
N ALA A 58 -1.29 -6.00 8.20
CA ALA A 58 -0.09 -5.90 7.37
C ALA A 58 0.77 -7.16 7.49
N GLY A 59 1.00 -7.66 8.72
CA GLY A 59 1.72 -8.91 8.95
C GLY A 59 1.00 -10.13 8.37
N ALA A 60 -0.33 -10.19 8.47
CA ALA A 60 -1.13 -11.25 7.84
C ALA A 60 -1.04 -11.26 6.30
N LEU A 61 -0.75 -10.10 5.71
CA LEU A 61 -0.59 -9.90 4.27
C LEU A 61 0.87 -9.90 3.82
N ASP A 62 1.83 -10.03 4.74
CA ASP A 62 3.27 -9.97 4.47
C ASP A 62 3.70 -8.69 3.71
N ILE A 63 3.24 -7.53 4.20
CA ILE A 63 3.58 -6.22 3.65
C ILE A 63 3.98 -5.25 4.74
N ASP A 64 4.70 -4.20 4.36
CA ASP A 64 4.98 -3.09 5.25
C ASP A 64 3.69 -2.30 5.63
N PRO A 65 3.45 -1.99 6.91
CA PRO A 65 2.25 -1.28 7.35
C PRO A 65 2.03 0.09 6.70
N TRP A 66 3.10 0.81 6.37
CA TRP A 66 3.02 2.15 5.79
C TRP A 66 2.35 2.16 4.41
N ILE A 67 2.44 1.06 3.67
CA ILE A 67 1.84 0.90 2.34
C ILE A 67 0.32 1.05 2.42
N LEU A 68 -0.31 0.58 3.50
CA LEU A 68 -1.76 0.67 3.71
C LEU A 68 -2.27 2.10 3.84
N PHE A 69 -1.41 3.08 4.12
CA PHE A 69 -1.78 4.49 4.23
C PHE A 69 -1.54 5.31 2.95
N SER A 70 -1.03 4.70 1.87
CA SER A 70 -0.74 5.40 0.62
C SER A 70 -2.03 5.75 -0.17
N ASP A 71 -2.25 7.03 -0.46
CA ASP A 71 -3.44 7.55 -1.20
C ASP A 71 -3.51 7.05 -2.66
N ARG A 72 -2.43 6.45 -3.17
CA ARG A 72 -2.32 5.92 -4.55
C ARG A 72 -1.54 4.61 -4.59
N MET A 73 -1.84 3.71 -3.66
CA MET A 73 -1.23 2.38 -3.66
C MET A 73 -1.52 1.65 -4.99
N THR A 74 -0.48 1.07 -5.59
CA THR A 74 -0.62 0.16 -6.74
C THR A 74 -0.35 -1.26 -6.30
N GLU A 75 -0.84 -2.25 -7.05
CA GLU A 75 -0.53 -3.66 -6.77
C GLU A 75 0.97 -3.97 -6.85
N ALA A 76 1.72 -3.25 -7.69
CA ALA A 76 3.16 -3.43 -7.84
C ALA A 76 3.94 -2.97 -6.59
N MET A 77 3.43 -1.97 -5.85
CA MET A 77 4.07 -1.50 -4.62
C MET A 77 4.11 -2.55 -3.52
N LEU A 78 3.19 -3.52 -3.54
CA LEU A 78 3.09 -4.56 -2.51
C LEU A 78 4.23 -5.58 -2.57
N THR A 79 4.89 -5.70 -3.72
CA THR A 79 5.95 -6.68 -3.97
C THR A 79 7.30 -6.05 -4.28
N GLU A 80 7.39 -4.71 -4.24
CA GLU A 80 8.63 -4.00 -4.58
C GLU A 80 9.48 -3.78 -3.32
N GLU A 81 10.40 -4.72 -3.08
CA GLU A 81 11.29 -4.73 -1.92
C GLU A 81 12.21 -3.50 -1.86
N ARG A 82 12.50 -2.84 -3.00
CA ARG A 82 13.39 -1.67 -3.06
C ARG A 82 12.67 -0.36 -2.77
N LEU A 83 11.34 -0.36 -2.70
CA LEU A 83 10.55 0.87 -2.53
C LEU A 83 10.89 1.62 -1.23
N PRO A 84 11.06 0.96 -0.07
CA PRO A 84 11.49 1.65 1.15
C PRO A 84 12.89 2.25 1.03
N GLU A 85 13.81 1.57 0.36
CA GLU A 85 15.16 2.09 0.12
C GLU A 85 15.14 3.31 -0.81
N LEU A 86 14.38 3.24 -1.91
CA LEU A 86 14.20 4.36 -2.83
C LEU A 86 13.63 5.58 -2.09
N ALA A 87 12.59 5.40 -1.27
CA ALA A 87 12.00 6.49 -0.49
C ALA A 87 13.02 7.11 0.49
N ARG A 88 13.83 6.28 1.16
CA ARG A 88 14.89 6.75 2.08
C ARG A 88 16.01 7.49 1.36
N ASN A 89 16.42 7.02 0.18
CA ASN A 89 17.48 7.67 -0.58
C ASN A 89 16.97 8.97 -1.21
N PHE A 90 15.77 8.94 -1.79
CA PHE A 90 15.10 10.11 -2.34
C PHE A 90 14.95 11.22 -1.31
N SER A 91 14.58 10.92 -0.05
CA SER A 91 14.38 11.95 0.97
C SER A 91 15.64 12.77 1.28
N LYS A 92 16.82 12.15 1.14
CA LYS A 92 18.14 12.76 1.40
C LYS A 92 18.69 13.61 0.24
N CYS A 93 18.10 13.51 -0.95
CA CYS A 93 18.55 14.28 -2.11
C CYS A 93 18.19 15.78 -2.00
N SER A 94 18.98 16.63 -2.66
CA SER A 94 18.63 18.04 -2.87
C SER A 94 17.37 18.18 -3.74
N PRO A 95 16.66 19.32 -3.71
CA PRO A 95 15.50 19.56 -4.57
C PRO A 95 15.78 19.30 -6.06
N ASP A 96 16.86 19.86 -6.60
CA ASP A 96 17.21 19.71 -8.03
C ASP A 96 17.45 18.24 -8.42
N LEU A 97 18.08 17.47 -7.53
CA LEU A 97 18.29 16.04 -7.77
C LEU A 97 17.00 15.24 -7.64
N LYS A 98 16.09 15.62 -6.73
CA LYS A 98 14.76 14.99 -6.63
C LYS A 98 13.97 15.19 -7.93
N ASP A 99 13.99 16.39 -8.50
CA ASP A 99 13.32 16.69 -9.78
C ASP A 99 13.93 15.90 -10.93
N SER A 100 15.25 15.77 -10.94
CA SER A 100 15.98 14.93 -11.90
C SER A 100 15.55 13.47 -11.78
N ILE A 101 15.52 12.90 -10.56
CA ILE A 101 15.07 11.52 -10.31
C ILE A 101 13.63 11.31 -10.82
N MET A 102 12.72 12.24 -10.51
CA MET A 102 11.32 12.15 -10.96
C MET A 102 11.22 12.16 -12.49
N THR A 103 12.01 13.00 -13.15
CA THR A 103 12.09 13.07 -14.61
C THR A 103 12.58 11.76 -15.20
N TYR A 104 13.69 11.19 -14.69
CA TYR A 104 14.23 9.93 -15.18
C TYR A 104 13.27 8.76 -14.97
N VAL A 105 12.63 8.66 -13.80
CA VAL A 105 11.63 7.61 -13.53
C VAL A 105 10.45 7.73 -14.51
N ALA A 106 9.96 8.94 -14.79
CA ALA A 106 8.87 9.15 -15.74
C ALA A 106 9.26 8.72 -17.17
N GLN A 107 10.48 9.05 -17.60
CA GLN A 107 11.02 8.63 -18.90
C GLN A 107 11.14 7.10 -18.99
N MET A 108 11.64 6.44 -17.95
CA MET A 108 11.76 4.98 -17.91
C MET A 108 10.40 4.29 -17.97
N VAL A 109 9.39 4.82 -17.27
CA VAL A 109 8.01 4.29 -17.33
C VAL A 109 7.43 4.42 -18.74
N GLU A 110 7.67 5.52 -19.44
CA GLU A 110 7.18 5.68 -20.81
C GLU A 110 7.89 4.75 -21.81
N LEU A 111 9.21 4.58 -21.67
CA LEU A 111 9.99 3.63 -22.46
C LEU A 111 9.48 2.18 -22.28
N ASP A 112 9.16 1.77 -21.05
CA ASP A 112 8.61 0.44 -20.79
C ASP A 112 7.24 0.23 -21.46
N LYS A 113 6.36 1.24 -21.45
CA LYS A 113 5.07 1.17 -22.16
C LYS A 113 5.26 1.01 -23.67
N LEU A 114 6.22 1.71 -24.27
CA LEU A 114 6.49 1.61 -25.71
C LEU A 114 6.99 0.21 -26.06
N ARG A 115 7.88 -0.37 -25.24
CA ARG A 115 8.38 -1.74 -25.43
C ARG A 115 7.29 -2.81 -25.34
N LYS A 116 6.29 -2.64 -24.47
CA LYS A 116 5.17 -3.58 -24.33
C LYS A 116 4.13 -3.50 -25.46
N LYS A 117 4.21 -2.48 -26.33
CA LYS A 117 3.30 -2.28 -27.48
C LYS A 117 3.88 -2.78 -28.81
N SER A 118 5.19 -3.04 -28.85
CA SER A 118 5.90 -3.60 -30.02
C SER A 118 5.91 -5.12 -29.95
#